data_AF-A0ABD3ZSI6-F1
#
_entry.id   AF-A0ABD3ZSI6-F1
#
_cell.length_a   1.000
_cell.length_b   1.000
_cell.length_c   1.000
_cell.angle_alpha   90.00
_cell.angle_beta   90.00
_cell.angle_gamma   90.00
#
_symmetry.space_group_name_H-M   'P 1'
#
loop_
_entity.id
_entity.type
_entity.pdbx_description
1 polymer ?
#
loop_
_entity_poly.entity_id
_entity_poly.type
_entity_poly.pdbx_seq_one_letter_code
_entity_poly.pdbx_strand_id
1 'polypeptide(L)' 'MKKLSKELEEGLERVPNLIEEVLQIYEQHQGEPENKPGVSCPSCLNKSSDYVCNWYGNKHVHFICKCGCQVDQ' A
#
# COMPACT_ATOMS: atom_id res chain seq x y z
N MET A 1 21.66 -7.66 -17.97
CA MET A 1 20.53 -7.39 -17.06
C MET A 1 19.38 -8.31 -17.47
N LYS A 2 18.78 -9.09 -16.56
CA LYS A 2 17.56 -9.84 -16.89
C LYS A 2 16.42 -8.83 -16.99
N LYS A 3 15.68 -8.86 -18.10
CA LYS A 3 14.51 -8.00 -18.31
C LYS A 3 13.46 -8.35 -17.25
N LEU A 4 12.97 -7.36 -16.51
CA LEU A 4 11.85 -7.55 -15.59
C LEU A 4 10.61 -7.94 -16.40
N SER A 5 9.69 -8.70 -15.82
CA SER A 5 8.41 -8.93 -16.47
C SER A 5 7.61 -7.63 -16.49
N LYS A 6 6.83 -7.42 -17.56
CA LYS A 6 5.96 -6.24 -17.69
C LYS A 6 5.04 -6.05 -16.48
N GLU A 7 4.54 -7.15 -15.95
CA GLU A 7 3.69 -7.18 -14.75
C GLU A 7 4.42 -6.69 -13.48
N LEU A 8 5.71 -6.98 -13.36
CA LEU A 8 6.53 -6.52 -12.25
C LEU A 8 6.88 -5.04 -12.39
N GLU A 9 7.20 -4.57 -13.60
CA GLU A 9 7.42 -3.14 -13.88
C GLU A 9 6.15 -2.32 -13.55
N GLU A 10 4.99 -2.73 -14.07
CA GLU A 10 3.72 -2.08 -13.79
C GLU A 10 3.33 -2.16 -12.30
N GLY A 11 3.68 -3.25 -11.62
CA GLY A 11 3.47 -3.39 -10.18
C GLY A 11 4.29 -2.37 -9.37
N LEU A 12 5.57 -2.18 -9.73
CA LEU A 12 6.46 -1.22 -9.07
C LEU A 12 5.97 0.22 -9.28
N GLU A 13 5.46 0.56 -10.46
CA GLU A 13 4.90 1.89 -10.75
C GLU A 13 3.64 2.20 -9.91
N ARG A 14 2.93 1.18 -9.42
CA ARG A 14 1.73 1.35 -8.58
C ARG A 14 2.03 1.48 -7.09
N VAL A 15 3.22 1.11 -6.63
CA VAL A 15 3.60 1.17 -5.19
C VAL A 15 3.49 2.60 -4.62
N PRO A 16 3.96 3.67 -5.29
CA PRO A 16 3.81 5.02 -4.77
C PRO A 16 2.34 5.41 -4.56
N ASN A 17 1.44 5.02 -5.47
CA ASN A 17 0.01 5.31 -5.37
C ASN A 17 -0.63 4.60 -4.17
N LEU A 18 -0.23 3.35 -3.91
CA LEU A 18 -0.67 2.62 -2.71
C LEU A 18 -0.26 3.36 -1.43
N ILE A 19 1.01 3.79 -1.35
CA ILE A 19 1.54 4.50 -0.17
C ILE A 19 0.77 5.81 0.02
N GLU A 20 0.57 6.58 -1.06
CA GLU A 20 -0.19 7.82 -1.01
C GLU A 20 -1.65 7.59 -0.56
N GLU A 21 -2.33 6.57 -1.10
CA GLU A 21 -3.71 6.20 -0.70
C GLU A 21 -3.78 5.93 0.81
N VAL A 22 -2.84 5.15 1.35
CA VAL A 22 -2.75 4.88 2.80
C VAL A 22 -2.51 6.15 3.61
N LEU A 23 -1.57 7.00 3.18
CA LEU A 23 -1.27 8.26 3.88
C LEU A 23 -2.47 9.21 3.89
N GLN A 24 -3.20 9.32 2.77
CA GLN A 24 -4.41 10.14 2.66
C GLN A 24 -5.53 9.63 3.58
N ILE A 25 -5.70 8.30 3.69
CA ILE A 25 -6.66 7.69 4.62
C ILE A 25 -6.32 8.09 6.06
N TYR A 26 -5.06 7.95 6.47
CA TYR A 26 -4.64 8.31 7.82
C TYR A 26 -4.75 9.82 8.07
N GLU A 27 -4.47 10.66 7.07
CA GLU A 27 -4.62 12.10 7.17
C GLU A 27 -6.08 12.53 7.38
N GLN A 28 -7.02 11.95 6.62
CA GLN A 28 -8.45 12.23 6.76
C GLN A 28 -9.00 11.85 8.14
N HIS A 29 -8.43 10.82 8.77
CA HIS A 29 -8.86 10.33 10.09
C HIS A 29 -7.96 10.83 11.24
N GLN A 30 -6.95 11.65 10.95
CA GLN A 30 -5.96 12.16 11.91
C GLN A 30 -5.24 11.04 12.69
N GLY A 31 -5.05 9.89 12.05
CA GLY A 31 -4.54 8.67 12.67
C GLY A 31 -5.12 7.42 12.03
N GLU A 32 -5.04 6.30 12.75
CA GLU A 32 -5.59 5.04 12.28
C GLU A 32 -7.13 5.08 12.28
N PRO A 33 -7.79 4.80 11.13
CA PRO A 33 -9.25 4.79 11.07
C PRO A 33 -9.81 3.58 11.84
N GLU A 34 -10.94 3.79 12.52
CA GLU A 34 -11.68 2.71 13.21
C GLU A 34 -12.12 1.61 12.23
N ASN A 35 -12.48 2.00 11.00
CA ASN A 35 -12.80 1.09 9.91
C ASN A 35 -11.85 1.34 8.74
N LYS A 36 -10.85 0.46 8.54
CA LYS A 36 -9.87 0.59 7.45
C LYS A 36 -10.53 0.35 6.07
N PRO A 37 -10.62 1.36 5.19
CA PRO A 37 -11.07 1.14 3.82
C PRO A 37 -10.04 0.28 3.07
N GLY A 38 -10.49 -0.47 2.07
CA GLY A 38 -9.59 -1.28 1.26
C GLY A 38 -8.79 -0.44 0.25
N VAL A 39 -7.47 -0.61 0.22
CA VAL A 39 -6.57 -0.02 -0.78
C VAL A 39 -6.18 -1.04 -1.85
N SER A 40 -5.90 -0.58 -3.07
CA SER A 40 -5.66 -1.50 -4.20
C SER A 40 -4.27 -2.13 -4.15
N CYS A 41 -4.19 -3.46 -4.14
CA CYS A 41 -2.91 -4.17 -4.22
C CYS A 41 -2.19 -3.86 -5.55
N PRO A 42 -0.92 -3.43 -5.55
CA PRO A 42 -0.20 -3.09 -6.78
C PRO A 42 0.01 -4.31 -7.70
N SER A 43 0.08 -5.52 -7.13
CA SER A 43 0.30 -6.76 -7.88
C SER A 43 -0.99 -7.38 -8.45
N CYS A 44 -2.03 -7.57 -7.64
CA CYS A 44 -3.24 -8.29 -8.06
C CYS A 44 -4.49 -7.42 -8.20
N LEU A 45 -4.38 -6.11 -7.94
CA LEU A 45 -5.45 -5.11 -8.01
C LEU A 45 -6.65 -5.33 -7.07
N ASN A 46 -6.72 -6.46 -6.37
CA ASN A 46 -7.71 -6.68 -5.33
C ASN A 46 -7.49 -5.72 -4.17
N LYS A 47 -8.60 -5.32 -3.53
CA LYS A 47 -8.56 -4.47 -2.34
C LYS A 47 -8.09 -5.26 -1.11
N SER A 48 -7.25 -4.63 -0.28
CA SER A 48 -6.86 -5.12 1.04
C SER A 48 -6.97 -4.00 2.06
N SER A 49 -7.48 -4.30 3.24
CA SER A 49 -7.50 -3.41 4.41
C SER A 49 -6.38 -3.75 5.41
N ASP A 50 -5.49 -4.68 5.05
CA ASP A 50 -4.37 -5.11 5.87
C ASP A 50 -3.15 -4.21 5.60
N TYR A 51 -3.20 -3.03 6.21
CA TYR A 51 -2.10 -2.08 6.22
C TYR A 51 -2.07 -1.29 7.53
N VAL A 52 -0.89 -0.75 7.83
CA VAL A 52 -0.66 0.18 8.94
C VAL A 52 0.22 1.32 8.48
N CYS A 53 0.06 2.48 9.11
CA CYS A 53 0.95 3.62 8.95
C CYS A 53 1.42 4.11 10.33
N ASN A 54 2.73 4.34 10.49
CA ASN A 54 3.31 4.95 11.68
C ASN A 54 3.02 6.47 11.70
N TRP A 55 1.75 6.84 11.81
CA TRP A 55 1.28 8.21 11.59
C TRP A 55 1.93 9.25 12.49
N TYR A 56 2.11 8.94 13.78
CA TYR A 56 2.73 9.84 14.75
C TYR A 56 4.27 9.77 14.76
N GLY A 57 4.87 8.90 13.94
CA GLY A 57 6.31 8.77 13.77
C GLY A 57 6.77 9.22 12.40
N ASN A 58 7.46 8.33 11.68
CA ASN A 58 8.03 8.61 10.36
C ASN A 58 7.04 8.40 9.20
N LYS A 59 5.76 8.13 9.48
CA LYS A 59 4.73 7.80 8.49
C LYS A 59 5.07 6.60 7.60
N HIS A 60 5.86 5.67 8.14
CA HIS A 60 6.19 4.42 7.47
C HIS A 60 4.92 3.57 7.24
N VAL A 61 4.75 3.05 6.03
CA VAL A 61 3.60 2.26 5.59
C VAL A 61 4.02 0.81 5.43
N HIS A 62 3.27 -0.07 6.10
CA HIS A 62 3.35 -1.52 5.90
C HIS A 62 2.02 -2.02 5.35
N PHE A 63 2.05 -2.74 4.22
CA PHE A 63 0.86 -3.26 3.53
C PHE A 63 1.06 -4.74 3.17
N ILE A 64 0.00 -5.53 3.35
CA ILE A 64 -0.04 -6.94 2.99
C ILE A 64 -1.29 -7.23 2.14
N CYS A 65 -1.12 -8.05 1.11
CA CYS A 65 -2.22 -8.62 0.35
C CYS A 65 -2.19 -10.15 0.37
N LYS A 66 -3.38 -10.79 0.33
CA LYS A 66 -3.53 -12.25 0.27
C LYS A 66 -2.84 -12.92 -0.93
N CYS A 67 -2.52 -12.17 -2.00
CA CYS A 67 -1.74 -12.70 -3.11
C CYS A 67 -0.24 -12.85 -2.82
N GLY A 68 0.22 -12.44 -1.63
CA GLY A 68 1.62 -12.45 -1.22
C GLY A 68 2.37 -11.14 -1.51
N CYS A 69 1.71 -10.13 -2.06
CA CYS A 69 2.30 -8.79 -2.21
C CYS A 69 2.49 -8.14 -0.83
N GLN A 70 3.67 -7.57 -0.61
CA GLN A 70 4.05 -6.83 0.59
C GLN A 70 4.75 -5.54 0.18
N VAL A 71 4.41 -4.44 0.85
CA VAL A 71 5.06 -3.13 0.68
C VAL A 71 5.43 -2.61 2.05
N ASP A 72 6.67 -2.13 2.18
CA ASP A 72 7.27 -1.65 3.43
C ASP A 72 8.16 -0.45 3.07
N GLN A 73 7.72 0.78 3.43
CA GLN A 73 8.31 2.06 3.03
C GLN A 73 8.14 3.15 4.10
#